data_AF-A0A7X3S5Z9-F1
#
_entry.id   AF-A0A7X3S5Z9-F1
#
_cell.length_a   1.000
_cell.length_b   1.000
_cell.length_c   1.000
_cell.angle_alpha   90.00
_cell.angle_beta   90.00
_cell.angle_gamma   90.00
#
_symmetry.space_group_name_H-M   'P 1'
#
loop_
_entity.id
_entity.type
_entity.pdbx_description
1 polymer ?
#
loop_
_entity_poly.entity_id
_entity_poly.type
_entity_poly.pdbx_seq_one_letter_code
_entity_poly.pdbx_strand_id
1 'polypeptide(L)'
;MKVPFHQFNPKKFSFRKDPVLVLDNFWTEREMEIFREAMTHSTWTGLRDMPAVSKAFPDSGNWLKAEIGPRERQLFLDKMSLPCIMEYV
;
A
#
# COMPACT_ATOMS: atom_id res chain seq x y z
N MET A 1 1.02 -15.62 -9.03
CA MET A 1 0.42 -15.17 -10.31
C MET A 1 0.82 -13.74 -10.67
N LYS A 2 1.18 -13.45 -11.95
CA LYS A 2 1.40 -12.09 -12.48
C LYS A 2 0.44 -11.83 -13.64
N VAL A 3 -0.32 -10.73 -13.61
CA VAL A 3 -1.35 -10.43 -14.62
C VAL A 3 -1.62 -8.91 -14.70
N PRO A 4 -1.91 -8.34 -15.88
CA PRO A 4 -2.39 -6.96 -15.97
C PRO A 4 -3.70 -6.77 -15.22
N PHE A 5 -3.84 -5.67 -14.47
CA PHE A 5 -5.00 -5.44 -13.62
C PHE A 5 -6.33 -5.47 -14.37
N HIS A 6 -6.38 -4.93 -15.60
CA HIS A 6 -7.59 -4.94 -16.43
C HIS A 6 -8.05 -6.34 -16.87
N GLN A 7 -7.20 -7.36 -16.74
CA GLN A 7 -7.52 -8.76 -17.07
C GLN A 7 -7.72 -9.60 -15.81
N PHE A 8 -7.51 -9.02 -14.62
CA PHE A 8 -7.60 -9.74 -13.36
C PHE A 8 -9.04 -9.93 -12.93
N ASN A 9 -9.37 -11.17 -12.51
CA ASN A 9 -10.67 -11.48 -11.91
C ASN A 9 -10.51 -11.77 -10.41
N PRO A 10 -10.81 -10.79 -9.53
CA PRO A 10 -10.61 -10.94 -8.10
C PRO A 10 -11.56 -11.97 -7.45
N LYS A 11 -12.65 -12.38 -8.12
CA LYS A 11 -13.58 -13.40 -7.59
C LYS A 11 -13.10 -14.84 -7.86
N LYS A 12 -12.14 -15.02 -8.78
CA LYS A 12 -11.60 -16.35 -9.13
C LYS A 12 -10.23 -16.61 -8.50
N PHE A 13 -9.53 -15.55 -8.10
CA PHE A 13 -8.21 -15.65 -7.48
C PHE A 13 -8.32 -16.10 -6.02
N SER A 14 -7.37 -16.91 -5.55
CA SER A 14 -7.32 -17.37 -4.17
C SER A 14 -5.89 -17.42 -3.67
N PHE A 15 -5.63 -16.69 -2.57
CA PHE A 15 -4.32 -16.70 -1.90
C PHE A 15 -3.93 -18.09 -1.32
N ARG A 16 -4.90 -19.00 -1.14
CA ARG A 16 -4.61 -20.39 -0.73
C ARG A 16 -3.96 -21.22 -1.84
N LYS A 17 -4.19 -20.86 -3.11
CA LYS A 17 -3.62 -21.54 -4.29
C LYS A 17 -2.38 -20.84 -4.79
N ASP A 18 -2.44 -19.51 -4.85
CA ASP A 18 -1.35 -18.64 -5.27
C ASP A 18 -1.04 -17.67 -4.12
N PRO A 19 0.01 -17.91 -3.31
CA PRO A 19 0.28 -17.08 -2.14
C PRO A 19 0.70 -15.65 -2.49
N VAL A 20 1.05 -15.39 -3.76
CA VAL A 20 1.52 -14.08 -4.24
C VAL A 20 0.71 -13.64 -5.46
N LEU A 21 0.14 -12.44 -5.35
CA LEU A 21 -0.55 -11.73 -6.43
C LEU A 21 0.29 -10.53 -6.88
N VAL A 22 0.64 -10.48 -8.16
CA VAL A 22 1.31 -9.34 -8.80
C VAL A 22 0.40 -8.78 -9.90
N LEU A 23 -0.05 -7.54 -9.73
CA LEU A 23 -0.92 -6.85 -10.68
C LEU A 23 -0.15 -5.77 -11.43
N ASP A 24 0.05 -5.96 -12.73
CA ASP A 24 0.68 -4.93 -13.57
C ASP A 24 -0.32 -3.82 -13.88
N ASN A 25 0.18 -2.58 -13.99
CA ASN A 25 -0.65 -1.39 -14.30
C ASN A 25 -1.83 -1.22 -13.33
N PHE A 26 -1.63 -1.56 -12.06
CA PHE A 26 -2.64 -1.45 -11.02
C PHE A 26 -3.00 0.02 -10.73
N TRP A 27 -1.99 0.87 -10.60
CA TRP A 27 -2.12 2.31 -10.47
C TRP A 27 -2.05 2.98 -11.84
N THR A 28 -2.98 3.89 -12.10
CA THR A 28 -2.91 4.82 -13.23
C THR A 28 -1.90 5.94 -12.95
N GLU A 29 -1.41 6.61 -13.99
CA GLU A 29 -0.51 7.75 -13.85
C GLU A 29 -1.09 8.84 -12.96
N ARG A 30 -2.38 9.16 -13.15
CA ARG A 30 -3.11 10.13 -12.34
C ARG A 30 -3.21 9.74 -10.86
N GLU A 31 -3.46 8.46 -10.57
CA GLU A 31 -3.49 8.00 -9.17
C GLU A 31 -2.10 8.10 -8.55
N MET A 32 -1.04 7.76 -9.29
CA MET A 32 0.34 7.90 -8.81
C MET A 32 0.73 9.36 -8.54
N GLU A 33 0.29 10.30 -9.37
CA GLU A 33 0.51 11.74 -9.16
C GLU A 33 -0.07 12.21 -7.84
N ILE A 34 -1.31 11.82 -7.51
CA ILE A 34 -1.96 12.17 -6.23
C ILE A 34 -1.11 11.74 -5.04
N PHE A 35 -0.59 10.51 -5.05
CA PHE A 35 0.27 10.04 -3.95
C PHE A 35 1.63 10.74 -3.93
N ARG A 36 2.22 11.03 -5.09
CA ARG A 36 3.50 11.77 -5.17
C ARG A 36 3.37 13.17 -4.62
N GLU A 37 2.33 13.90 -5.00
CA GLU A 37 2.03 15.23 -4.46
C GLU A 37 1.85 15.17 -2.93
N ALA A 38 1.05 14.23 -2.43
CA ALA A 38 0.88 14.05 -1.00
C ALA A 38 2.22 13.79 -0.28
N MET A 39 3.06 12.91 -0.82
CA MET A 39 4.40 12.64 -0.27
C MET A 39 5.31 13.88 -0.22
N THR A 40 5.21 14.78 -1.20
CA THR A 40 5.99 16.04 -1.21
C THR A 40 5.52 17.04 -0.17
N HIS A 41 4.26 16.98 0.26
CA HIS A 41 3.68 17.88 1.24
C HIS A 41 3.60 17.28 2.65
N SER A 42 3.85 15.98 2.80
CA SER A 42 3.84 15.32 4.10
C SER A 42 5.05 15.69 4.97
N THR A 43 4.82 15.72 6.28
CA THR A 43 5.90 15.77 7.27
C THR A 43 6.40 14.35 7.53
N TRP A 44 7.69 14.14 7.28
CA TRP A 44 8.34 12.85 7.48
C TRP A 44 9.01 12.78 8.85
N THR A 45 8.76 11.72 9.60
CA THR A 45 9.32 11.46 10.93
C THR A 45 10.16 10.19 10.89
N GLY A 46 11.42 10.27 11.34
CA GLY A 46 12.29 9.10 11.40
C GLY A 46 11.94 8.17 12.56
N LEU A 47 12.28 6.89 12.45
CA LEU A 47 12.19 5.93 13.55
C LEU A 47 12.89 6.42 14.81
N ARG A 48 14.07 7.03 14.66
CA ARG A 48 14.86 7.58 15.78
C ARG A 48 14.13 8.69 16.52
N ASP A 49 13.24 9.40 15.84
CA ASP A 49 12.41 10.47 16.40
C ASP A 49 11.13 9.91 17.05
N MET A 50 10.93 8.58 17.04
CA MET A 50 9.80 7.87 17.65
C MET A 50 10.28 6.87 18.72
N PRO A 51 10.63 7.30 19.95
CA PRO A 51 11.35 6.47 20.92
C PRO A 51 10.64 5.18 21.32
N ALA A 52 9.30 5.20 21.46
CA ALA A 52 8.52 4.01 21.79
C ALA A 52 8.58 2.97 20.66
N VAL A 53 8.53 3.42 19.40
CA VAL A 53 8.59 2.55 18.23
C VAL A 53 10.02 2.06 18.01
N SER A 54 11.03 2.94 18.12
CA SER A 54 12.44 2.57 17.97
C SER A 54 12.86 1.45 18.92
N LYS A 55 12.33 1.41 20.15
CA LYS A 55 12.60 0.31 21.11
C LYS A 55 12.05 -1.04 20.67
N ALA A 56 10.94 -1.05 19.93
CA ALA A 56 10.35 -2.27 19.40
C ALA A 56 11.08 -2.78 18.14
N PHE A 57 11.86 -1.92 17.48
CA PHE A 57 12.52 -2.20 16.20
C PHE A 57 14.01 -1.79 16.22
N PRO A 58 14.84 -2.40 17.08
CA PRO A 58 16.22 -1.95 17.31
C PRO A 58 17.13 -2.08 16.07
N ASP A 59 16.89 -3.07 15.21
CA ASP A 59 17.75 -3.40 14.06
C ASP A 59 17.14 -3.00 12.70
N SER A 60 16.18 -2.05 12.70
CA SER A 60 15.42 -1.68 11.49
C SER A 60 15.92 -0.43 10.76
N GLY A 61 17.10 0.09 11.10
CA GLY A 61 17.61 1.34 10.54
C GLY A 61 16.74 2.55 10.90
N ASN A 62 16.89 3.69 10.19
CA ASN A 62 16.07 4.88 10.41
C ASN A 62 15.10 5.12 9.25
N TRP A 63 14.08 4.26 9.12
CA TRP A 63 13.02 4.46 8.13
C TRP A 63 12.19 5.71 8.47
N LEU A 64 11.59 6.30 7.44
CA LEU A 64 10.76 7.50 7.57
C LEU A 64 9.28 7.12 7.49
N LYS A 65 8.49 7.72 8.37
CA LYS A 65 7.03 7.64 8.39
C LYS A 65 6.45 8.98 7.99
N ALA A 66 5.46 8.97 7.12
CA ALA A 66 4.59 10.11 6.88
C ALA A 66 3.14 9.64 6.93
N GLU A 67 2.26 10.50 7.43
CA GLU A 67 0.83 10.30 7.19
C GLU A 67 0.46 10.87 5.83
N ILE A 68 -0.31 10.09 5.07
CA ILE A 68 -1.02 10.58 3.89
C ILE A 68 -2.36 11.16 4.32
N GLY A 69 -2.86 12.13 3.55
CA GLY A 69 -4.13 12.79 3.83
C GLY A 69 -5.35 11.86 3.70
N PRO A 70 -6.52 12.32 4.18
CA PRO A 70 -7.75 11.53 4.13
C PRO A 70 -8.18 11.13 2.72
N ARG A 71 -7.93 12.00 1.73
CA ARG A 71 -8.30 11.76 0.33
C ARG A 71 -7.49 10.62 -0.28
N GLU A 72 -6.18 10.65 -0.08
CA GLU A 72 -5.24 9.63 -0.56
C GLU A 72 -5.52 8.30 0.13
N ARG A 73 -5.82 8.34 1.43
CA ARG A 73 -6.25 7.18 2.20
C ARG A 73 -7.50 6.54 1.61
N GLN A 74 -8.54 7.32 1.33
CA GLN A 74 -9.78 6.78 0.77
C GLN A 74 -9.53 6.18 -0.61
N LEU A 75 -8.80 6.88 -1.48
CA LEU A 75 -8.42 6.36 -2.80
C LEU A 75 -7.69 5.01 -2.69
N PHE A 76 -6.76 4.90 -1.75
CA PHE A 76 -6.03 3.65 -1.50
C PHE A 76 -6.97 2.52 -1.05
N LEU A 77 -7.84 2.79 -0.08
CA LEU A 77 -8.78 1.81 0.46
C LEU A 77 -9.77 1.33 -0.60
N ASP A 78 -10.34 2.25 -1.39
CA ASP A 78 -11.26 1.92 -2.48
C ASP A 78 -10.57 1.02 -3.51
N LYS A 79 -9.33 1.34 -3.86
CA LYS A 79 -8.54 0.54 -4.82
C LYS A 79 -8.21 -0.85 -4.30
N MET A 80 -7.93 -0.97 -3.00
CA MET A 80 -7.54 -2.23 -2.34
C MET A 80 -8.73 -3.12 -1.96
N SER A 81 -9.96 -2.65 -2.14
CA SER A 81 -11.20 -3.37 -1.81
C SER A 81 -11.52 -4.51 -2.79
N LEU A 82 -10.52 -5.34 -3.13
CA LEU A 82 -10.66 -6.51 -3.99
C LEU A 82 -11.26 -7.68 -3.18
N PRO A 83 -12.30 -8.37 -3.70
CA PRO A 83 -12.91 -9.52 -3.02
C PRO A 83 -11.93 -10.55 -2.49
N CYS A 84 -10.92 -10.96 -3.28
CA CYS A 84 -9.92 -11.93 -2.86
C CYS A 84 -9.06 -11.50 -1.66
N ILE A 85 -8.91 -10.19 -1.42
CA ILE A 85 -8.19 -9.68 -0.25
C ILE A 85 -9.10 -9.76 0.97
N MET A 86 -10.35 -9.28 0.85
CA MET A 86 -11.34 -9.30 1.92
C MET A 86 -11.71 -10.71 2.39
N GLU A 87 -11.73 -11.68 1.48
CA GLU A 87 -12.05 -13.09 1.81
C GLU A 87 -10.89 -13.84 2.46
N TYR A 88 -9.66 -13.32 2.35
CA TYR A 88 -8.45 -13.99 2.86
C TYR A 88 -8.00 -13.47 4.24
N VAL A 89 -8.14 -12.16 4.49
CA VAL A 89 -7.84 -11.52 5.77
C VAL A 89 -8.90 -11.87 6.80
#